data_AF-A0A662DAX9-F1
#
_entry.id   AF-A0A662DAX9-F1
#
_cell.length_a   1.000
_cell.length_b   1.000
_cell.length_c   1.000
_cell.angle_alpha   90.00
_cell.angle_beta   90.00
_cell.angle_gamma   90.00
#
_symmetry.space_group_name_H-M   'P 1'
#
loop_
_entity.id
_entity.type
_entity.pdbx_description
1 polymer ?
#
loop_
_entity_poly.entity_id
_entity_poly.type
_entity_poly.pdbx_seq_one_letter_code
_entity_poly.pdbx_strand_id
1 'polypeptide(L)'
;MNGPLFFAVMMALVLAFGIAMFWQESRRMRHPETIYGVEDSIEFIWDGLGEDKLGLKKSDVRRILEWEMHYLQQPNLWAEDGPPVVGGEPAARYTQEQALEAGFSYEPVQIFGVMDLQAVYLHAIGAVGEIVDPQE
;
A
#
# COMPACT_ATOMS: atom_id res chain seq x y z
N MET A 1 -1.70 -53.42 25.96
CA MET A 1 -1.86 -52.22 25.11
C MET A 1 -2.42 -52.67 23.77
N ASN A 2 -3.63 -52.25 23.43
CA ASN A 2 -4.29 -52.65 22.20
C ASN A 2 -3.61 -51.93 21.03
N GLY A 3 -2.66 -52.59 20.36
CA GLY A 3 -1.97 -52.08 19.17
C GLY A 3 -2.85 -51.31 18.18
N PRO A 4 -4.06 -51.79 17.82
CA PRO A 4 -4.93 -51.03 16.92
C PRO A 4 -5.44 -49.71 17.49
N LEU A 5 -5.68 -49.62 18.81
CA LEU A 5 -6.10 -48.37 19.46
C LEU A 5 -4.96 -47.35 19.47
N PHE A 6 -3.74 -47.80 19.72
CA PHE A 6 -2.55 -46.94 19.69
C PHE A 6 -2.32 -46.33 18.30
N PHE A 7 -2.43 -47.15 17.24
CA PHE A 7 -2.31 -46.68 15.86
C PHE A 7 -3.41 -45.68 15.48
N ALA A 8 -4.67 -45.93 15.89
CA ALA A 8 -5.77 -45.01 15.62
C ALA A 8 -5.57 -43.64 16.27
N VAL A 9 -5.12 -43.62 17.53
CA VAL A 9 -4.84 -42.37 18.27
C VAL A 9 -3.67 -41.61 17.63
N MET A 10 -2.59 -42.31 17.27
CA MET A 10 -1.44 -41.69 16.62
C MET A 10 -1.81 -41.08 15.27
N MET A 11 -2.62 -41.79 14.47
CA MET A 11 -3.07 -41.28 13.16
C MET A 11 -3.99 -40.08 13.30
N ALA A 12 -4.90 -40.09 14.27
CA ALA A 12 -5.76 -38.93 14.57
C ALA A 12 -4.94 -37.70 14.98
N LEU A 13 -3.88 -37.88 15.77
CA LEU A 13 -2.99 -36.79 16.17
C LEU A 13 -2.23 -36.22 14.97
N VAL A 14 -1.67 -37.06 14.10
CA VAL A 14 -0.96 -36.60 12.89
C VAL A 14 -1.90 -35.84 11.95
N LEU A 15 -3.13 -36.34 11.76
CA LEU A 15 -4.14 -35.66 10.94
C LEU A 15 -4.56 -34.32 11.55
N ALA A 16 -4.80 -34.27 12.86
CA ALA A 16 -5.14 -33.02 13.54
C ALA A 16 -4.01 -31.99 13.43
N PHE A 17 -2.75 -32.42 13.56
CA PHE A 17 -1.60 -31.55 13.39
C PHE A 17 -1.44 -31.07 11.95
N GLY A 18 -1.64 -31.96 10.97
CA GLY A 18 -1.62 -31.62 9.55
C GLY A 18 -2.69 -30.61 9.18
N ILE A 19 -3.92 -30.78 9.69
CA ILE A 19 -5.03 -29.83 9.49
C ILE A 19 -4.72 -28.49 10.17
N ALA A 20 -4.18 -28.51 11.39
CA ALA A 20 -3.82 -27.28 12.10
C ALA A 20 -2.69 -26.51 11.38
N MET A 21 -1.67 -27.21 10.90
CA MET A 21 -0.58 -26.60 10.10
C MET A 21 -1.11 -26.07 8.77
N PHE A 22 -1.96 -26.83 8.07
CA PHE A 22 -2.59 -26.38 6.84
C PHE A 22 -3.50 -25.17 7.07
N TRP A 23 -4.24 -25.13 8.17
CA TRP A 23 -5.06 -23.99 8.56
C TRP A 23 -4.19 -22.78 8.87
N GLN A 24 -3.13 -22.94 9.66
CA GLN A 24 -2.18 -21.89 10.00
C GLN A 24 -1.47 -21.34 8.76
N GLU A 25 -1.05 -22.23 7.85
CA GLU A 25 -0.39 -21.86 6.60
C GLU A 25 -1.37 -21.23 5.60
N SER A 26 -2.61 -21.70 5.51
CA SER A 26 -3.67 -21.04 4.73
C SER A 26 -3.98 -19.64 5.27
N ARG A 27 -3.83 -19.43 6.59
CA ARG A 27 -3.99 -18.13 7.23
C ARG A 27 -2.77 -17.22 7.00
N ARG A 28 -1.56 -17.79 6.84
CA ARG A 28 -0.36 -17.07 6.42
C ARG A 28 -0.40 -16.69 4.94
N MET A 29 -0.84 -17.60 4.07
CA MET A 29 -1.01 -17.36 2.64
C MET A 29 -2.18 -16.41 2.29
N ARG A 30 -3.00 -16.02 3.28
CA ARG A 30 -3.97 -14.91 3.14
C ARG A 30 -3.34 -13.53 3.18
N HIS A 31 -2.04 -13.43 3.44
CA HIS A 31 -1.25 -12.31 2.99
C HIS A 31 -0.60 -12.73 1.68
N PRO A 32 -1.26 -12.55 0.52
CA PRO A 32 -0.45 -12.34 -0.67
C PRO A 32 0.48 -11.18 -0.29
N GLU A 33 1.78 -11.31 -0.52
CA GLU A 33 2.57 -10.10 -0.70
C GLU A 33 1.90 -9.39 -1.88
N THR A 34 0.96 -8.49 -1.59
CA THR A 34 0.17 -7.82 -2.60
C THR A 34 1.14 -6.86 -3.27
N ILE A 35 1.70 -7.31 -4.39
CA ILE A 35 2.64 -6.53 -5.18
C ILE A 35 1.92 -5.24 -5.57
N TYR A 36 2.52 -4.11 -5.23
CA TYR A 36 2.03 -2.81 -5.68
C TYR A 36 2.04 -2.75 -7.21
N GLY A 37 0.86 -2.80 -7.82
CA GLY A 37 0.67 -2.61 -9.25
C GLY A 37 0.44 -1.13 -9.55
N VAL A 38 1.40 -0.49 -10.21
CA VAL A 38 1.31 0.95 -10.58
C VAL A 38 0.09 1.22 -11.44
N GLU A 39 -0.19 0.36 -12.41
CA GLU A 39 -1.38 0.49 -13.26
C GLU A 39 -2.68 0.34 -12.47
N ASP A 40 -2.74 -0.63 -11.55
CA ASP A 40 -3.93 -0.88 -10.73
C ASP A 40 -4.19 0.27 -9.75
N SER A 41 -3.13 0.85 -9.17
CA SER A 41 -3.27 2.02 -8.29
C SER A 41 -3.74 3.25 -9.07
N ILE A 42 -3.23 3.46 -10.29
CA ILE A 42 -3.69 4.55 -11.16
C ILE A 42 -5.17 4.38 -11.51
N GLU A 43 -5.63 3.18 -11.85
CA GLU A 43 -7.05 2.90 -12.11
C GLU A 43 -7.90 3.19 -10.87
N PHE A 44 -7.51 2.67 -9.71
CA PHE A 44 -8.21 2.88 -8.45
C PHE A 44 -8.34 4.37 -8.10
N ILE A 45 -7.24 5.11 -8.17
CA ILE A 45 -7.22 6.54 -7.84
C ILE A 45 -8.00 7.33 -8.88
N TRP A 46 -7.82 7.02 -10.17
CA TRP A 46 -8.55 7.68 -11.24
C TRP A 46 -10.06 7.55 -11.04
N ASP A 47 -10.55 6.37 -10.69
CA ASP A 47 -11.97 6.14 -10.41
C ASP A 47 -12.42 6.85 -9.12
N GLY A 48 -11.58 6.87 -8.09
CA GLY A 48 -11.85 7.50 -6.79
C GLY A 48 -11.96 9.03 -6.80
N LEU A 49 -11.33 9.73 -7.75
CA LEU A 49 -11.32 11.21 -7.83
C LEU A 49 -12.68 11.87 -8.17
N GLY A 50 -13.78 11.10 -8.27
CA GLY A 50 -15.10 11.66 -8.61
C GLY A 50 -15.23 12.06 -10.09
N GLU A 51 -16.32 12.73 -10.48
CA GLU A 51 -16.58 13.02 -11.90
C GLU A 51 -15.73 14.14 -12.49
N ASP A 52 -15.40 15.17 -11.70
CA ASP A 52 -14.63 16.33 -12.16
C ASP A 52 -13.12 16.07 -12.24
N LYS A 53 -12.66 14.96 -11.63
CA LYS A 53 -11.27 14.50 -11.58
C LYS A 53 -10.29 15.58 -11.11
N LEU A 54 -10.78 16.59 -10.39
CA LEU A 54 -10.02 17.80 -10.03
C LEU A 54 -9.36 18.50 -11.24
N GLY A 55 -9.91 18.33 -12.44
CA GLY A 55 -9.30 18.82 -13.69
C GLY A 55 -8.04 18.08 -14.16
N LEU A 56 -7.68 16.96 -13.51
CA LEU A 56 -6.52 16.15 -13.86
C LEU A 56 -6.82 15.22 -15.04
N LYS A 57 -5.74 14.81 -15.72
CA LYS A 57 -5.74 13.64 -16.60
C LYS A 57 -5.16 12.44 -15.88
N LYS A 58 -5.45 11.25 -16.38
CA LYS A 58 -4.88 10.00 -15.86
C LYS A 58 -3.34 9.96 -15.92
N SER A 59 -2.75 10.62 -16.91
CA SER A 59 -1.29 10.82 -16.99
C SER A 59 -0.74 11.69 -15.86
N ASP A 60 -1.56 12.59 -15.33
CA ASP A 60 -1.15 13.50 -14.26
C ASP A 60 -1.15 12.75 -12.93
N VAL A 61 -2.15 11.88 -12.70
CA VAL A 61 -2.16 10.91 -11.59
C VAL A 61 -0.88 10.08 -11.59
N ARG A 62 -0.55 9.44 -12.72
CA ARG A 62 0.70 8.68 -12.87
C ARG A 62 1.92 9.51 -12.47
N ARG A 63 2.03 10.74 -12.99
CA ARG A 63 3.17 11.62 -12.72
C ARG A 63 3.29 11.99 -11.25
N ILE A 64 2.17 12.27 -10.58
CA ILE A 64 2.14 12.57 -9.14
C ILE A 64 2.67 11.36 -8.35
N LEU A 65 2.16 10.16 -8.65
CA LEU A 65 2.61 8.92 -7.99
C LEU A 65 4.09 8.61 -8.23
N GLU A 66 4.59 8.86 -9.45
CA GLU A 66 5.99 8.65 -9.79
C GLU A 66 6.92 9.57 -8.98
N TRP A 67 6.55 10.84 -8.81
CA TRP A 67 7.34 11.77 -7.99
C TRP A 67 7.29 11.46 -6.51
N GLU A 68 6.15 11.04 -5.98
CA GLU A 68 6.08 10.57 -4.60
C GLU A 68 6.93 9.33 -4.38
N MET A 69 6.83 8.36 -5.29
CA MET A 69 7.64 7.14 -5.20
C MET A 69 9.14 7.48 -5.25
N HIS A 70 9.53 8.45 -6.09
CA HIS A 70 10.88 8.96 -6.10
C HIS A 70 11.30 9.54 -4.74
N TYR A 71 10.45 10.34 -4.09
CA TYR A 71 10.71 10.83 -2.73
C TYR A 71 10.91 9.69 -1.73
N LEU A 72 9.97 8.74 -1.69
CA LEU A 72 9.99 7.61 -0.76
C LEU A 72 11.24 6.73 -0.94
N GLN A 73 11.71 6.56 -2.18
CA GLN A 73 12.87 5.72 -2.52
C GLN A 73 14.23 6.38 -2.32
N GLN A 74 14.29 7.66 -1.93
CA GLN A 74 15.53 8.43 -1.81
C GLN A 74 15.77 8.81 -0.34
N PRO A 75 16.42 7.96 0.47
CA PRO A 75 16.64 8.22 1.90
C PRO A 75 17.31 9.55 2.22
N ASN A 76 18.15 10.07 1.33
CA ASN A 76 18.78 11.38 1.50
C ASN A 76 17.77 12.55 1.53
N LEU A 77 16.52 12.35 1.12
CA LEU A 77 15.46 13.36 1.16
C LEU A 77 14.65 13.36 2.47
N TRP A 78 14.77 12.35 3.31
CA TRP A 78 13.95 12.20 4.52
C TRP A 78 14.67 11.63 5.74
N ALA A 79 15.87 11.07 5.60
CA ALA A 79 16.57 10.37 6.70
C ALA A 79 16.85 11.25 7.93
N GLU A 80 16.98 12.57 7.76
CA GLU A 80 17.18 13.50 8.87
C GLU A 80 15.90 13.74 9.68
N ASP A 81 14.74 13.71 9.02
CA ASP A 81 13.43 13.99 9.61
C ASP A 81 12.72 12.72 10.12
N GLY A 82 13.16 11.54 9.66
CA GLY A 82 12.64 10.24 10.06
C GLY A 82 12.02 9.46 8.89
N PRO A 83 11.43 8.29 9.15
CA PRO A 83 10.79 7.47 8.11
C PRO A 83 9.72 8.28 7.36
N PRO A 84 9.65 8.18 6.03
CA PRO A 84 8.73 8.98 5.27
C PRO A 84 7.30 8.44 5.41
N VAL A 85 6.32 9.34 5.33
CA VAL A 85 4.89 9.00 5.36
C VAL A 85 4.33 9.12 3.95
N VAL A 86 3.67 8.07 3.47
CA VAL A 86 2.94 8.09 2.20
C VAL A 86 1.81 9.10 2.28
N GLY A 87 1.71 9.97 1.28
CA GLY A 87 0.79 11.11 1.24
C GLY A 87 1.06 12.21 2.27
N GLY A 88 2.18 12.13 2.99
CA GLY A 88 2.59 13.17 3.94
C GLY A 88 2.96 14.50 3.25
N GLU A 89 2.83 15.60 4.00
CA GLU A 89 3.16 16.96 3.51
C GLU A 89 4.56 17.06 2.86
N PRO A 90 5.65 16.46 3.42
CA PRO A 90 6.96 16.53 2.78
C PRO A 90 6.99 15.91 1.38
N ALA A 91 6.31 14.77 1.19
CA ALA A 91 6.23 14.08 -0.09
C ALA A 91 5.36 14.86 -1.10
N ALA A 92 4.26 15.46 -0.63
CA ALA A 92 3.39 16.31 -1.43
C ALA A 92 4.13 17.57 -1.92
N ARG A 93 4.87 18.23 -1.03
CA ARG A 93 5.70 19.41 -1.36
C ARG A 93 6.77 19.05 -2.38
N TYR A 94 7.52 17.96 -2.14
CA TYR A 94 8.51 17.47 -3.07
C TYR A 94 7.91 17.20 -4.46
N THR A 95 6.76 16.53 -4.49
CA THR A 95 6.04 16.22 -5.74
C THR A 95 5.60 17.48 -6.49
N GLN A 96 5.12 18.50 -5.77
CA GLN A 96 4.73 19.77 -6.36
C GLN A 96 5.93 20.48 -7.00
N GLU A 97 7.05 20.54 -6.30
CA GLU A 97 8.28 21.19 -6.77
C GLU A 97 8.81 20.49 -8.03
N GLN A 98 8.94 19.16 -8.01
CA GLN A 98 9.44 18.40 -9.16
C GLN A 98 8.49 18.43 -10.36
N ALA A 99 7.18 18.40 -10.13
CA ALA A 99 6.20 18.56 -11.20
C ALA A 99 6.32 19.94 -11.86
N LEU A 100 6.48 21.00 -11.06
CA LEU A 100 6.63 22.37 -11.53
C LEU A 100 7.91 22.54 -12.36
N GLU A 101 9.04 22.00 -11.87
CA GLU A 101 10.31 21.97 -12.61
C GLU A 101 10.20 21.23 -13.95
N ALA A 102 9.39 20.17 -14.00
CA ALA A 102 9.07 19.43 -15.23
C ALA A 102 8.04 20.12 -16.14
N GLY A 103 7.54 21.30 -15.77
CA GLY A 103 6.59 22.10 -16.55
C GLY A 103 5.11 21.80 -16.28
N PHE A 104 4.79 21.11 -15.18
CA PHE A 104 3.44 20.77 -14.77
C PHE A 104 3.08 21.47 -13.46
N SER A 105 2.16 22.44 -13.52
CA SER A 105 1.69 23.15 -12.34
C SER A 105 0.44 22.46 -11.80
N TYR A 106 0.56 21.91 -10.59
CA TYR A 106 -0.56 21.31 -9.85
C TYR A 106 -0.87 22.10 -8.59
N GLU A 107 -2.16 22.22 -8.32
CA GLU A 107 -2.66 22.79 -7.07
C GLU A 107 -2.53 21.78 -5.92
N PRO A 108 -2.37 22.24 -4.66
CA PRO A 108 -2.28 21.35 -3.51
C PRO A 108 -3.44 20.35 -3.43
N VAL A 109 -4.67 20.80 -3.72
CA VAL A 109 -5.87 19.93 -3.72
C VAL A 109 -5.76 18.77 -4.71
N GLN A 110 -5.07 18.95 -5.84
CA GLN A 110 -4.88 17.91 -6.85
C GLN A 110 -3.87 16.86 -6.38
N ILE A 111 -2.78 17.32 -5.75
CA ILE A 111 -1.73 16.42 -5.23
C ILE A 111 -2.29 15.61 -4.07
N PHE A 112 -2.83 16.28 -3.05
CA PHE A 112 -3.41 15.59 -1.88
C PHE A 112 -4.58 14.68 -2.26
N GLY A 113 -5.44 15.10 -3.20
CA GLY A 113 -6.52 14.24 -3.67
C GLY A 113 -6.05 12.92 -4.28
N VAL A 114 -4.90 12.93 -5.00
CA VAL A 114 -4.29 11.71 -5.53
C VAL A 114 -3.63 10.89 -4.42
N MET A 115 -2.85 11.54 -3.55
CA MET A 115 -2.08 10.88 -2.49
C MET A 115 -2.97 10.26 -1.40
N ASP A 116 -4.07 10.91 -1.03
CA ASP A 116 -5.04 10.39 -0.07
C ASP A 116 -5.67 9.09 -0.59
N LEU A 117 -6.05 9.06 -1.88
CA LEU A 117 -6.57 7.85 -2.52
C LEU A 117 -5.51 6.76 -2.67
N GLN A 118 -4.24 7.13 -2.87
CA GLN A 118 -3.14 6.16 -2.84
C GLN A 118 -2.95 5.55 -1.45
N ALA A 119 -3.01 6.34 -0.39
CA ALA A 119 -2.93 5.84 0.98
C ALA A 119 -4.07 4.85 1.26
N VAL A 120 -5.29 5.16 0.80
CA VAL A 120 -6.44 4.23 0.86
C VAL A 120 -6.17 2.94 0.08
N TYR A 121 -5.64 3.03 -1.15
CA TYR A 121 -5.28 1.86 -1.95
C TYR A 121 -4.24 0.98 -1.27
N LEU A 122 -3.14 1.59 -0.81
CA LEU A 122 -2.04 0.89 -0.16
C LEU A 122 -2.47 0.23 1.15
N HIS A 123 -3.33 0.90 1.93
CA HIS A 123 -3.93 0.31 3.12
C HIS A 123 -4.84 -0.87 2.77
N ALA A 124 -5.68 -0.75 1.72
CA ALA A 124 -6.57 -1.82 1.28
C ALA A 124 -5.82 -3.09 0.84
N ILE A 125 -4.63 -2.95 0.27
CA ILE A 125 -3.78 -4.09 -0.14
C ILE A 125 -2.82 -4.58 0.96
N GLY A 126 -2.80 -3.91 2.12
CA GLY A 126 -1.92 -4.21 3.25
C GLY A 126 -0.45 -3.83 3.04
N ALA A 127 -0.16 -2.88 2.14
CA ALA A 127 1.20 -2.44 1.82
C ALA A 127 1.74 -1.38 2.79
N VAL A 128 0.86 -0.69 3.54
CA VAL A 128 1.23 0.28 4.57
C VAL A 128 0.51 -0.06 5.89
N GLY A 129 1.08 0.43 6.99
CA GLY A 129 0.55 0.25 8.34
C GLY A 129 -0.68 1.11 8.64
N GLU A 130 -0.94 1.36 9.93
CA GLU A 130 -2.05 2.22 10.35
C GLU A 130 -1.90 3.64 9.79
N ILE A 131 -3.05 4.24 9.44
CA ILE A 131 -3.13 5.62 9.00
C ILE A 131 -2.75 6.51 10.18
N VAL A 132 -1.75 7.36 9.99
CA VAL A 132 -1.31 8.34 10.99
C VAL A 132 -2.20 9.58 10.86
N ASP A 133 -2.83 10.00 11.95
CA ASP A 133 -3.52 11.29 12.00
C ASP A 133 -2.45 12.40 12.08
N PRO A 134 -2.41 13.37 11.15
CA PRO A 134 -1.46 14.48 11.20
C PRO A 134 -1.56 15.38 12.46
N GLN A 135 -2.58 15.19 13.32
CA GLN A 135 -2.78 15.96 14.54
C GLN A 135 -2.28 15.28 15.84
N GLU A 136 -1.67 14.10 15.77
CA GLU A 136 -0.90 13.49 16.88
C GLU A 136 0.62 13.69 16.72
#